data_AF-A0A529Y7G8-F1
#
_entry.id   AF-A0A529Y7G8-F1
#
_cell.length_a   1.000
_cell.length_b   1.000
_cell.length_c   1.000
_cell.angle_alpha   90.00
_cell.angle_beta   90.00
_cell.angle_gamma   90.00
#
_symmetry.space_group_name_H-M   'P 1'
#
loop_
_entity.id
_entity.type
_entity.pdbx_description
1 polymer ?
#
loop_
_entity_poly.entity_id
_entity_poly.type
_entity_poly.pdbx_seq_one_letter_code
_entity_poly.pdbx_strand_id
1 'polypeptide(L)'
;VRTFARDLVEEGNAVDIVIANAGVMACPETRLANGWELQFAVNHLGHFLLVARLWPLLVKASSARVVVMSSGAHAITNIRWDDPHFDKGYDRWQAYGQSKTANILFAVGLDAIGKEHGIRAFAVHPGNILTPLQRHLTRAEMVEAGWVDENGRLVDPSFKTSEQGAATAVWAATSPHLSGLGGLYCEDCGIAPVATSLAEPGVQSYALDPGSAFRLWRLSAKLTGDDPADIGVEQARPSR
;
A
#
# COMPACT_ATOMS: atom_id res chain seq x y z
N VAL A 1 -1.00 -13.49 10.03
CA VAL A 1 0.05 -13.39 8.98
C VAL A 1 1.06 -14.53 9.08
N ARG A 2 1.86 -14.64 10.15
CA ARG A 2 2.91 -15.67 10.26
C ARG A 2 2.42 -17.11 10.04
N THR A 3 1.32 -17.51 10.70
CA THR A 3 0.71 -18.82 10.51
C THR A 3 0.34 -19.07 9.04
N PHE A 4 -0.45 -18.18 8.45
CA PHE A 4 -0.85 -18.26 7.03
C PHE A 4 0.33 -18.39 6.07
N ALA A 5 1.37 -17.55 6.25
CA ALA A 5 2.52 -17.58 5.37
C ALA A 5 3.39 -18.84 5.57
N ARG A 6 3.51 -19.33 6.81
CA ARG A 6 4.17 -20.61 7.08
C ARG A 6 3.45 -21.76 6.36
N ASP A 7 2.13 -21.83 6.49
CA ASP A 7 1.34 -22.91 5.88
C ASP A 7 1.51 -22.92 4.35
N LEU A 8 1.46 -21.74 3.69
CA LEU A 8 1.74 -21.62 2.25
C LEU A 8 3.19 -21.99 1.87
N VAL A 9 4.17 -21.60 2.69
CA VAL A 9 5.57 -21.94 2.44
C VAL A 9 5.81 -23.45 2.60
N GLU A 10 5.14 -24.10 3.54
CA GLU A 10 5.16 -25.55 3.74
C GLU A 10 4.53 -26.32 2.57
N GLU A 11 3.48 -25.78 1.94
CA GLU A 11 2.94 -26.31 0.69
C GLU A 11 3.94 -26.20 -0.48
N GLY A 12 4.79 -25.18 -0.47
CA GLY A 12 5.92 -25.04 -1.39
C GLY A 12 5.54 -24.70 -2.83
N ASN A 13 4.29 -24.36 -3.13
CA ASN A 13 3.87 -23.93 -4.47
C ASN A 13 4.38 -22.52 -4.77
N ALA A 14 4.80 -22.27 -6.01
CA ALA A 14 5.17 -20.93 -6.44
C ALA A 14 3.97 -19.98 -6.32
N VAL A 15 4.24 -18.71 -6.01
CA VAL A 15 3.20 -17.66 -5.97
C VAL A 15 3.51 -16.63 -7.04
N ASP A 16 2.76 -16.67 -8.13
CA ASP A 16 2.95 -15.75 -9.26
C ASP A 16 2.40 -14.35 -8.97
N ILE A 17 1.34 -14.24 -8.17
CA ILE A 17 0.64 -12.98 -7.91
C ILE A 17 0.29 -12.87 -6.42
N VAL A 18 0.63 -11.73 -5.82
CA VAL A 18 0.13 -11.31 -4.52
C VAL A 18 -0.60 -9.99 -4.68
N ILE A 19 -1.87 -9.92 -4.25
CA ILE A 19 -2.63 -8.67 -4.19
C ILE A 19 -2.89 -8.32 -2.72
N ALA A 20 -2.10 -7.40 -2.19
CA ALA A 20 -2.19 -6.89 -0.83
C ALA A 20 -3.31 -5.82 -0.76
N ASN A 21 -4.56 -6.28 -0.78
CA ASN A 21 -5.76 -5.45 -0.90
C ASN A 21 -6.36 -4.99 0.43
N ALA A 22 -6.21 -5.78 1.50
CA ALA A 22 -6.94 -5.55 2.75
C ALA A 22 -6.64 -4.17 3.33
N GLY A 23 -7.64 -3.51 3.92
CA GLY A 23 -7.40 -2.24 4.56
C GLY A 23 -8.54 -1.73 5.44
N VAL A 24 -8.18 -0.79 6.29
CA VAL A 24 -9.06 0.00 7.15
C VAL A 24 -8.82 1.48 6.88
N MET A 25 -9.82 2.33 7.11
CA MET A 25 -9.80 3.73 6.71
C MET A 25 -10.47 4.61 7.76
N ALA A 26 -9.81 5.74 8.06
CA ALA A 26 -10.32 6.80 8.92
C ALA A 26 -10.91 6.24 10.24
N CYS A 27 -10.24 5.24 10.81
CA CYS A 27 -10.66 4.62 12.07
C CYS A 27 -10.52 5.61 13.23
N PRO A 28 -11.34 5.50 14.28
CA PRO A 28 -11.01 6.10 15.58
C PRO A 28 -9.64 5.61 16.07
N GLU A 29 -8.98 6.38 16.93
CA GLU A 29 -7.66 5.98 17.46
C GLU A 29 -7.77 4.58 18.08
N THR A 30 -7.05 3.65 17.46
CA THR A 30 -7.04 2.24 17.86
C THR A 30 -5.61 1.77 17.77
N ARG A 31 -5.17 1.02 18.78
CA ARG A 31 -3.82 0.47 18.86
C ARG A 31 -3.87 -1.03 19.05
N LEU A 32 -2.91 -1.72 18.44
CA LEU A 32 -2.66 -3.13 18.71
C LEU A 32 -2.02 -3.29 20.10
N ALA A 33 -1.98 -4.52 20.61
CA ALA A 33 -1.42 -4.83 21.93
C ALA A 33 0.06 -4.40 22.11
N ASN A 34 0.81 -4.28 21.01
CA ASN A 34 2.20 -3.80 20.99
C ASN A 34 2.31 -2.28 20.79
N GLY A 35 1.21 -1.54 20.89
CA GLY A 35 1.16 -0.08 20.81
C GLY A 35 1.06 0.50 19.39
N TRP A 36 1.14 -0.33 18.36
CA TRP A 36 1.08 0.15 16.98
C TRP A 36 -0.28 0.71 16.61
N GLU A 37 -0.27 1.89 16.00
CA GLU A 37 -1.44 2.48 15.35
C GLU A 37 -2.04 1.53 14.30
N LEU A 38 -3.37 1.36 14.36
CA LEU A 38 -4.11 0.35 13.61
C LEU A 38 -3.96 0.47 12.09
N GLN A 39 -4.12 1.67 11.52
CA GLN A 39 -4.15 1.85 10.07
C GLN A 39 -2.78 1.56 9.45
N PHE A 40 -1.69 2.03 10.06
CA PHE A 40 -0.32 1.69 9.64
C PHE A 40 0.00 0.21 9.85
N ALA A 41 -0.44 -0.39 10.96
CA ALA A 41 -0.22 -1.80 11.24
C ALA A 41 -0.95 -2.73 10.25
N VAL A 42 -2.22 -2.45 9.95
CA VAL A 42 -3.05 -3.29 9.07
C VAL A 42 -2.71 -3.04 7.61
N ASN A 43 -2.73 -1.78 7.17
CA ASN A 43 -2.65 -1.46 5.74
C ASN A 43 -1.23 -1.62 5.18
N HIS A 44 -0.20 -1.53 6.02
CA HIS A 44 1.21 -1.57 5.62
C HIS A 44 1.99 -2.69 6.31
N LEU A 45 2.17 -2.68 7.64
CA LEU A 45 3.07 -3.64 8.31
C LEU A 45 2.62 -5.10 8.15
N GLY A 46 1.31 -5.36 8.17
CA GLY A 46 0.75 -6.69 7.91
C GLY A 46 1.03 -7.19 6.49
N HIS A 47 0.91 -6.30 5.50
CA HIS A 47 1.22 -6.61 4.10
C HIS A 47 2.72 -6.79 3.86
N PHE A 48 3.54 -5.92 4.42
CA PHE A 48 5.00 -6.05 4.41
C PHE A 48 5.42 -7.41 4.96
N LEU A 49 4.94 -7.78 6.15
CA LEU A 49 5.24 -9.06 6.77
C LEU A 49 4.77 -10.25 5.93
N LEU A 50 3.59 -10.14 5.31
CA LEU A 50 3.06 -11.19 4.44
C LEU A 50 4.01 -11.43 3.26
N VAL A 51 4.32 -10.38 2.51
CA VAL A 51 5.23 -10.46 1.34
C VAL A 51 6.62 -10.92 1.77
N ALA A 52 7.11 -10.47 2.92
CA ALA A 52 8.39 -10.92 3.45
C ALA A 52 8.46 -12.42 3.67
N ARG A 53 7.42 -12.99 4.26
CA ARG A 53 7.36 -14.43 4.52
C ARG A 53 7.09 -15.24 3.25
N LEU A 54 6.42 -14.67 2.25
CA LEU A 54 6.18 -15.34 0.97
C LEU A 54 7.35 -15.22 -0.01
N TRP A 55 8.43 -14.49 0.34
CA TRP A 55 9.58 -14.27 -0.53
C TRP A 55 10.11 -15.54 -1.21
N PRO A 56 10.32 -16.69 -0.52
CA PRO A 56 10.80 -17.90 -1.17
C PRO A 56 9.87 -18.40 -2.30
N LEU A 57 8.55 -18.22 -2.15
CA LEU A 57 7.56 -18.65 -3.14
C LEU A 57 7.48 -17.67 -4.32
N LEU A 58 7.69 -16.38 -4.08
CA LEU A 58 7.79 -15.35 -5.11
C LEU A 58 9.04 -15.56 -5.98
N VAL A 59 10.19 -15.82 -5.35
CA VAL A 59 11.44 -16.14 -6.06
C VAL A 59 11.27 -17.41 -6.90
N LYS A 60 10.59 -18.43 -6.36
CA LYS A 60 10.31 -19.68 -7.08
C LYS A 60 9.50 -19.48 -8.36
N ALA A 61 8.62 -18.48 -8.42
CA ALA A 61 7.82 -18.17 -9.61
C ALA A 61 8.63 -17.57 -10.76
N SER A 62 9.81 -16.99 -10.51
CA SER A 62 10.70 -16.32 -11.48
C SER A 62 10.10 -15.16 -12.30
N SER A 63 8.81 -14.86 -12.11
CA SER A 63 8.07 -13.80 -12.82
C SER A 63 6.93 -13.21 -11.98
N ALA A 64 7.10 -13.23 -10.64
CA ALA A 64 6.05 -12.84 -9.72
C ALA A 64 5.70 -11.35 -9.78
N ARG A 65 4.44 -11.02 -9.50
CA ARG A 65 3.94 -9.66 -9.36
C ARG A 65 3.30 -9.45 -7.99
N VAL A 66 3.72 -8.38 -7.30
CA VAL A 66 3.13 -7.95 -6.04
C VAL A 66 2.41 -6.62 -6.25
N VAL A 67 1.09 -6.62 -6.05
CA VAL A 67 0.24 -5.45 -6.18
C VAL A 67 -0.22 -5.01 -4.79
N VAL A 68 0.05 -3.76 -4.43
CA VAL A 68 -0.22 -3.21 -3.10
C VAL A 68 -1.29 -2.12 -3.19
N MET A 69 -2.37 -2.27 -2.43
CA MET A 69 -3.50 -1.35 -2.49
C MET A 69 -3.22 -0.03 -1.76
N SER A 70 -3.04 1.04 -2.54
CA SER A 70 -2.89 2.41 -2.06
C SER A 70 -4.22 3.19 -2.16
N SER A 71 -4.17 4.51 -2.29
CA SER A 71 -5.30 5.43 -2.41
C SER A 71 -4.81 6.82 -2.83
N GLY A 72 -5.68 7.64 -3.43
CA GLY A 72 -5.46 9.08 -3.54
C GLY A 72 -5.20 9.78 -2.19
N ALA A 73 -5.65 9.17 -1.07
CA ALA A 73 -5.35 9.65 0.27
C ALA A 73 -3.84 9.67 0.61
N HIS A 74 -2.98 9.01 -0.16
CA HIS A 74 -1.53 9.15 0.00
C HIS A 74 -1.10 10.63 -0.08
N ALA A 75 -1.82 11.45 -0.87
CA ALA A 75 -1.53 12.86 -1.02
C ALA A 75 -1.73 13.71 0.26
N ILE A 76 -2.46 13.19 1.25
CA ILE A 76 -2.71 13.90 2.53
C ILE A 76 -1.41 14.09 3.31
N THR A 77 -0.53 13.08 3.32
CA THR A 77 0.68 13.15 4.14
C THR A 77 1.77 12.16 3.69
N ASN A 78 3.02 12.60 3.84
CA ASN A 78 4.18 11.71 3.76
C ASN A 78 4.30 10.85 5.03
N ILE A 79 5.32 9.99 5.11
CA ILE A 79 5.66 9.27 6.34
C ILE A 79 6.04 10.27 7.45
N ARG A 80 5.35 10.17 8.59
CA ARG A 80 5.65 10.93 9.81
C ARG A 80 6.79 10.24 10.54
N TRP A 81 8.00 10.44 10.04
CA TRP A 81 9.19 9.70 10.49
C TRP A 81 9.45 9.74 12.00
N ASP A 82 9.11 10.85 12.66
CA ASP A 82 9.34 11.04 14.10
C ASP A 82 8.16 10.57 14.97
N ASP A 83 7.04 10.21 14.35
CA ASP A 83 5.82 9.78 15.03
C ASP A 83 4.92 8.88 14.14
N PRO A 84 5.44 7.75 13.63
CA PRO A 84 4.70 6.91 12.69
C PRO A 84 3.49 6.21 13.32
N HIS A 85 3.44 6.13 14.66
CA HIS A 85 2.35 5.53 15.42
C HIS A 85 1.47 6.56 16.15
N PHE A 86 1.58 7.86 15.83
CA PHE A 86 0.71 8.92 16.35
C PHE A 86 0.70 9.01 17.89
N ASP A 87 1.84 8.89 18.54
CA ASP A 87 2.00 9.02 19.99
C ASP A 87 1.85 10.49 20.46
N LYS A 88 1.91 11.47 19.54
CA LYS A 88 1.80 12.91 19.83
C LYS A 88 0.48 13.53 19.36
N GLY A 89 -0.57 12.72 19.31
CA GLY A 89 -1.92 13.13 18.90
C GLY A 89 -2.36 12.46 17.61
N TYR A 90 -3.59 11.98 17.58
CA TYR A 90 -4.14 11.19 16.48
C TYR A 90 -4.99 12.03 15.52
N ASP A 91 -4.68 11.90 14.23
CA ASP A 91 -5.54 12.35 13.13
C ASP A 91 -5.82 11.17 12.22
N ARG A 92 -7.09 10.78 12.11
CA ARG A 92 -7.51 9.57 11.40
C ARG A 92 -7.23 9.62 9.89
N TRP A 93 -7.24 10.80 9.28
CA TRP A 93 -7.00 10.99 7.86
C TRP A 93 -5.51 11.04 7.55
N GLN A 94 -4.70 11.65 8.42
CA GLN A 94 -3.24 11.56 8.33
C GLN A 94 -2.76 10.14 8.57
N ALA A 95 -3.33 9.40 9.53
CA ALA A 95 -2.98 8.00 9.76
C ALA A 95 -3.31 7.13 8.53
N TYR A 96 -4.49 7.34 7.93
CA TYR A 96 -4.86 6.69 6.69
C TYR A 96 -3.91 7.06 5.55
N GLY A 97 -3.71 8.35 5.29
CA GLY A 97 -2.87 8.87 4.22
C GLY A 97 -1.42 8.37 4.31
N GLN A 98 -0.82 8.42 5.50
CA GLN A 98 0.50 7.84 5.76
C GLN A 98 0.55 6.36 5.40
N SER A 99 -0.46 5.58 5.80
CA SER A 99 -0.50 4.15 5.50
C SER A 99 -0.56 3.87 3.99
N LYS A 100 -1.15 4.79 3.21
CA LYS A 100 -1.23 4.68 1.75
C LYS A 100 0.03 5.17 1.06
N THR A 101 0.68 6.21 1.57
CA THR A 101 2.06 6.57 1.18
C THR A 101 3.03 5.42 1.44
N ALA A 102 2.89 4.76 2.60
CA ALA A 102 3.72 3.62 2.96
C ALA A 102 3.60 2.46 1.97
N ASN A 103 2.39 2.19 1.47
CA ASN A 103 2.16 1.16 0.44
C ASN A 103 2.83 1.48 -0.90
N ILE A 104 2.92 2.76 -1.30
CA ILE A 104 3.62 3.17 -2.51
C ILE A 104 5.14 2.99 -2.34
N LEU A 105 5.68 3.52 -1.24
CA LEU A 105 7.10 3.37 -0.90
C LEU A 105 7.49 1.89 -0.74
N PHE A 106 6.59 1.06 -0.22
CA PHE A 106 6.79 -0.39 -0.16
C PHE A 106 6.90 -1.02 -1.54
N ALA A 107 6.02 -0.69 -2.49
CA ALA A 107 6.12 -1.18 -3.86
C ALA A 107 7.43 -0.73 -4.55
N VAL A 108 7.85 0.52 -4.35
CA VAL A 108 9.13 1.04 -4.86
C VAL A 108 10.31 0.25 -4.30
N GLY A 109 10.37 0.06 -2.98
CA GLY A 109 11.44 -0.69 -2.32
C GLY A 109 11.46 -2.16 -2.71
N LEU A 110 10.27 -2.79 -2.78
CA LEU A 110 10.12 -4.19 -3.15
C LEU A 110 10.58 -4.46 -4.58
N ASP A 111 10.23 -3.58 -5.53
CA ASP A 111 10.70 -3.72 -6.91
C ASP A 111 12.22 -3.62 -7.02
N ALA A 112 12.80 -2.65 -6.29
CA ALA A 112 14.23 -2.39 -6.33
C ALA A 112 15.05 -3.62 -5.92
N ILE A 113 14.61 -4.36 -4.90
CA ILE A 113 15.27 -5.59 -4.44
C ILE A 113 14.79 -6.84 -5.16
N GLY A 114 13.56 -6.84 -5.67
CA GLY A 114 12.89 -8.02 -6.23
C GLY A 114 13.21 -8.26 -7.70
N LYS A 115 13.54 -7.21 -8.46
CA LYS A 115 13.72 -7.30 -9.92
C LYS A 115 14.77 -8.34 -10.34
N GLU A 116 15.84 -8.51 -9.57
CA GLU A 116 16.90 -9.50 -9.87
C GLU A 116 16.45 -10.94 -9.64
N HIS A 117 15.37 -11.12 -8.88
CA HIS A 117 14.71 -12.41 -8.64
C HIS A 117 13.46 -12.60 -9.51
N GLY A 118 13.22 -11.73 -10.48
CA GLY A 118 12.02 -11.78 -11.33
C GLY A 118 10.74 -11.31 -10.64
N ILE A 119 10.85 -10.59 -9.51
CA ILE A 119 9.70 -10.06 -8.76
C ILE A 119 9.51 -8.59 -9.13
N ARG A 120 8.32 -8.23 -9.62
CA ARG A 120 7.93 -6.83 -9.89
C ARG A 120 6.85 -6.36 -8.93
N ALA A 121 6.90 -5.10 -8.52
CA ALA A 121 5.94 -4.55 -7.57
C ALA A 121 5.25 -3.28 -8.05
N PHE A 122 3.97 -3.13 -7.72
CA PHE A 122 3.12 -2.01 -8.14
C PHE A 122 2.23 -1.57 -6.99
N ALA A 123 2.09 -0.27 -6.79
CA ALA A 123 1.05 0.29 -5.94
C ALA A 123 -0.14 0.74 -6.81
N VAL A 124 -1.37 0.55 -6.33
CA VAL A 124 -2.56 0.86 -7.11
C VAL A 124 -3.53 1.75 -6.37
N HIS A 125 -4.15 2.69 -7.07
CA HIS A 125 -5.35 3.39 -6.61
C HIS A 125 -6.59 2.82 -7.31
N PRO A 126 -7.61 2.39 -6.54
CA PRO A 126 -8.77 1.74 -7.12
C PRO A 126 -9.84 2.75 -7.60
N GLY A 127 -9.64 4.06 -7.42
CA GLY A 127 -10.71 5.06 -7.50
C GLY A 127 -11.51 5.18 -6.20
N ASN A 128 -12.56 5.99 -6.22
CA ASN A 128 -13.51 6.13 -5.12
C ASN A 128 -14.59 5.05 -5.23
N ILE A 129 -14.79 4.25 -4.19
CA ILE A 129 -15.76 3.14 -4.19
C ILE A 129 -16.48 3.14 -2.86
N LEU A 130 -17.82 3.10 -2.88
CA LEU A 130 -18.62 2.90 -1.68
C LEU A 130 -18.56 1.43 -1.29
N THR A 131 -17.83 1.14 -0.21
CA THR A 131 -17.72 -0.21 0.35
C THR A 131 -17.93 -0.13 1.86
N PRO A 132 -17.85 -1.24 2.60
CA PRO A 132 -17.77 -1.17 4.05
C PRO A 132 -16.54 -0.40 4.58
N LEU A 133 -15.58 0.01 3.74
CA LEU A 133 -14.41 0.79 4.15
C LEU A 133 -14.79 2.13 4.82
N GLN A 134 -15.92 2.72 4.42
CA GLN A 134 -16.47 3.97 4.98
C GLN A 134 -17.22 3.76 6.32
N ARG A 135 -17.25 2.56 6.91
CA ARG A 135 -18.03 2.24 8.13
C ARG A 135 -17.77 3.13 9.36
N HIS A 136 -16.63 3.82 9.41
CA HIS A 136 -16.27 4.74 10.50
C HIS A 136 -16.58 6.21 10.18
N LEU A 137 -17.14 6.49 9.00
CA LEU A 137 -17.59 7.83 8.62
C LEU A 137 -19.07 7.98 8.92
N THR A 138 -19.43 9.11 9.53
CA THR A 138 -20.83 9.48 9.69
C THR A 138 -21.42 9.93 8.35
N ARG A 139 -22.75 9.90 8.23
CA ARG A 139 -23.42 10.45 7.04
C ARG A 139 -23.06 11.93 6.83
N ALA A 140 -23.01 12.72 7.89
CA ALA A 140 -22.67 14.14 7.82
C ALA A 140 -21.28 14.34 7.20
N GLU A 141 -20.29 13.54 7.59
CA GLU A 141 -18.94 13.59 7.03
C GLU A 141 -18.91 13.20 5.55
N MET A 142 -19.71 12.21 5.13
CA MET A 142 -19.81 11.83 3.72
C MET A 142 -20.54 12.88 2.87
N VAL A 143 -21.50 13.61 3.46
CA VAL A 143 -22.17 14.76 2.82
C VAL A 143 -21.20 15.94 2.70
N GLU A 144 -20.44 16.25 3.75
CA GLU A 144 -19.42 17.31 3.75
C GLU A 144 -18.31 17.03 2.72
N ALA A 145 -17.93 15.75 2.56
CA ALA A 145 -17.00 15.32 1.51
C ALA A 145 -17.62 15.31 0.10
N GLY A 146 -18.92 15.59 -0.04
CA GLY A 146 -19.63 15.64 -1.32
C GLY A 146 -19.92 14.27 -1.94
N TRP A 147 -19.76 13.18 -1.20
CA TRP A 147 -19.93 11.82 -1.75
C TRP A 147 -21.40 11.43 -1.86
N VAL A 148 -22.20 11.79 -0.84
CA VAL A 148 -23.62 11.46 -0.76
C VAL A 148 -24.48 12.69 -0.44
N ASP A 149 -25.76 12.65 -0.79
CA ASP A 149 -26.74 13.65 -0.33
C ASP A 149 -27.21 13.38 1.12
N GLU A 150 -28.05 14.28 1.65
CA GLU A 150 -28.64 14.15 3.00
C GLU A 150 -29.42 12.83 3.18
N ASN A 151 -29.95 12.28 2.09
CA ASN A 151 -30.68 11.01 2.06
C ASN A 151 -29.74 9.79 1.95
N GLY A 152 -28.43 10.01 1.81
CA GLY A 152 -27.42 8.96 1.70
C GLY A 152 -27.30 8.39 0.28
N ARG A 153 -27.85 9.07 -0.72
CA ARG A 153 -27.70 8.69 -2.13
C ARG A 153 -26.37 9.21 -2.64
N LEU A 154 -25.64 8.36 -3.36
CA LEU A 154 -24.41 8.75 -4.04
C LEU A 154 -24.69 9.90 -5.02
N VAL A 155 -23.94 10.99 -4.91
CA VAL A 155 -24.05 12.17 -5.79
C VAL A 155 -22.76 12.50 -6.53
N ASP A 156 -21.62 12.01 -6.03
CA ASP A 156 -20.34 12.13 -6.74
C ASP A 156 -20.27 11.11 -7.90
N PRO A 157 -20.29 11.56 -9.17
CA PRO A 157 -20.27 10.68 -10.33
C PRO A 157 -18.91 10.00 -10.54
N SER A 158 -17.86 10.40 -9.82
CA SER A 158 -16.53 9.77 -9.89
C SER A 158 -16.45 8.42 -9.17
N PHE A 159 -17.47 8.08 -8.37
CA PHE A 159 -17.53 6.81 -7.68
C PHE A 159 -17.72 5.65 -8.67
N LYS A 160 -16.92 4.61 -8.44
CA LYS A 160 -16.84 3.40 -9.24
C LYS A 160 -17.64 2.28 -8.61
N THR A 161 -18.04 1.31 -9.44
CA THR A 161 -18.50 0.01 -8.96
C THR A 161 -17.34 -0.79 -8.35
N SER A 162 -17.64 -1.86 -7.62
CA SER A 162 -16.62 -2.77 -7.08
C SER A 162 -15.76 -3.40 -8.18
N GLU A 163 -16.36 -3.75 -9.32
CA GLU A 163 -15.67 -4.34 -10.47
C GLU A 163 -14.70 -3.33 -11.11
N GLN A 164 -15.15 -2.09 -11.30
CA GLN A 164 -14.29 -1.00 -11.76
C GLN A 164 -13.16 -0.72 -10.75
N GLY A 165 -13.46 -0.83 -9.46
CA GLY A 165 -12.49 -0.71 -8.38
C GLY A 165 -11.39 -1.77 -8.40
N ALA A 166 -11.75 -3.00 -8.72
CA ALA A 166 -10.81 -4.12 -8.84
C ALA A 166 -9.95 -4.03 -10.11
N ALA A 167 -10.43 -3.32 -11.15
CA ALA A 167 -9.83 -3.33 -12.48
C ALA A 167 -8.34 -2.95 -12.49
N THR A 168 -7.94 -1.90 -11.77
CA THR A 168 -6.53 -1.46 -11.76
C THR A 168 -5.61 -2.47 -11.08
N ALA A 169 -6.08 -3.14 -10.02
CA ALA A 169 -5.31 -4.18 -9.34
C ALA A 169 -5.12 -5.41 -10.23
N VAL A 170 -6.19 -5.85 -10.91
CA VAL A 170 -6.13 -6.96 -11.88
C VAL A 170 -5.25 -6.59 -13.07
N TRP A 171 -5.38 -5.38 -13.60
CA TRP A 171 -4.54 -4.87 -14.67
C TRP A 171 -3.06 -4.86 -14.27
N ALA A 172 -2.72 -4.32 -13.08
CA ALA A 172 -1.35 -4.35 -12.58
C ALA A 172 -0.81 -5.78 -12.44
N ALA A 173 -1.65 -6.69 -11.94
CA ALA A 173 -1.28 -8.08 -11.72
C ALA A 173 -1.08 -8.88 -13.02
N THR A 174 -1.68 -8.49 -14.15
CA THR A 174 -1.78 -9.37 -15.34
C THR A 174 -1.40 -8.73 -16.67
N SER A 175 -1.34 -7.40 -16.74
CA SER A 175 -1.17 -6.69 -18.01
C SER A 175 0.24 -6.88 -18.60
N PRO A 176 0.36 -7.22 -19.90
CA PRO A 176 1.66 -7.28 -20.57
C PRO A 176 2.28 -5.89 -20.78
N HIS A 177 1.50 -4.80 -20.64
CA HIS A 177 2.02 -3.43 -20.72
C HIS A 177 2.99 -3.08 -19.58
N LEU A 178 2.97 -3.86 -18.49
CA LEU A 178 3.87 -3.71 -17.35
C LEU A 178 5.04 -4.70 -17.38
N SER A 179 5.20 -5.48 -18.45
CA SER A 179 6.33 -6.41 -18.61
C SER A 179 7.65 -5.64 -18.58
N GLY A 180 8.55 -6.01 -17.66
CA GLY A 180 9.82 -5.31 -17.49
C GLY A 180 9.71 -3.98 -16.74
N LEU A 181 8.53 -3.60 -16.24
CA LEU A 181 8.30 -2.40 -15.42
C LEU A 181 7.93 -2.77 -13.97
N GLY A 182 8.03 -1.79 -13.06
CA GLY A 182 7.80 -1.99 -11.62
C GLY A 182 8.34 -0.83 -10.78
N GLY A 183 8.00 -0.83 -9.50
CA GLY A 183 8.19 0.32 -8.61
C GLY A 183 7.26 1.49 -8.96
N LEU A 184 6.13 1.19 -9.60
CA LEU A 184 5.21 2.17 -10.17
C LEU A 184 3.94 2.30 -9.35
N TYR A 185 3.32 3.48 -9.45
CA TYR A 185 1.96 3.72 -9.01
C TYR A 185 1.02 3.72 -10.22
N CYS A 186 -0.09 3.00 -10.11
CA CYS A 186 -1.05 2.83 -11.17
C CYS A 186 -2.45 3.29 -10.74
N GLU A 187 -3.15 3.93 -11.66
CA GLU A 187 -4.54 4.36 -11.51
C GLU A 187 -5.24 4.20 -12.87
N ASP A 188 -6.55 3.93 -12.84
CA ASP A 188 -7.38 3.81 -14.06
C ASP A 188 -6.80 2.87 -15.14
N CYS A 189 -6.28 1.72 -14.71
CA CYS A 189 -5.61 0.75 -15.59
C CYS A 189 -4.46 1.35 -16.42
N GLY A 190 -3.75 2.32 -15.85
CA GLY A 190 -2.58 2.97 -16.44
C GLY A 190 -1.50 3.26 -15.41
N ILE A 191 -0.32 3.69 -15.88
CA ILE A 191 0.73 4.24 -15.03
C ILE A 191 0.39 5.69 -14.76
N ALA A 192 0.27 6.06 -13.49
CA ALA A 192 -0.09 7.43 -13.14
C ALA A 192 1.10 8.39 -13.39
N PRO A 193 0.84 9.64 -13.80
CA PRO A 193 1.87 10.67 -13.82
C PRO A 193 2.33 11.03 -12.39
N VAL A 194 3.52 11.60 -12.28
CA VAL A 194 3.94 12.27 -11.05
C VAL A 194 3.22 13.61 -10.98
N ALA A 195 2.45 13.83 -9.91
CA ALA A 195 1.71 15.07 -9.72
C ALA A 195 2.69 16.24 -9.55
N THR A 196 2.44 17.37 -10.22
CA THR A 196 3.30 18.57 -10.09
C THR A 196 2.79 19.53 -9.02
N SER A 197 1.58 19.30 -8.52
CA SER A 197 0.99 19.99 -7.36
C SER A 197 0.03 19.07 -6.60
N LEU A 198 -0.42 19.49 -5.41
CA LEU A 198 -1.42 18.75 -4.63
C LEU A 198 -2.81 18.72 -5.29
N ALA A 199 -3.07 19.61 -6.25
CA ALA A 199 -4.36 19.71 -6.95
C ALA A 199 -4.42 18.85 -8.23
N GLU A 200 -3.30 18.27 -8.66
CA GLU A 200 -3.24 17.47 -9.87
C GLU A 200 -3.40 15.96 -9.58
N PRO A 201 -4.06 15.21 -10.49
CA PRO A 201 -4.08 13.76 -10.43
C PRO A 201 -2.68 13.15 -10.47
N GLY A 202 -2.57 11.91 -9.99
CA GLY A 202 -1.35 11.14 -10.00
C GLY A 202 -0.70 10.97 -8.64
N VAL A 203 0.57 10.58 -8.67
CA VAL A 203 1.33 10.20 -7.47
C VAL A 203 2.24 11.34 -6.99
N GLN A 204 2.22 11.59 -5.69
CA GLN A 204 3.12 12.57 -5.08
C GLN A 204 4.58 12.10 -5.14
N SER A 205 5.49 12.99 -5.52
CA SER A 205 6.92 12.68 -5.74
C SER A 205 7.59 12.06 -4.51
N TYR A 206 7.22 12.50 -3.30
CA TYR A 206 7.76 11.93 -2.05
C TYR A 206 7.40 10.45 -1.86
N ALA A 207 6.29 9.98 -2.46
CA ALA A 207 5.86 8.59 -2.36
C ALA A 207 6.63 7.67 -3.33
N LEU A 208 7.42 8.24 -4.25
CA LEU A 208 8.29 7.52 -5.17
C LEU A 208 9.78 7.62 -4.80
N ASP A 209 10.13 8.35 -3.74
CA ASP A 209 11.51 8.59 -3.35
C ASP A 209 12.20 7.28 -2.91
N PRO A 210 13.25 6.81 -3.62
CA PRO A 210 13.92 5.55 -3.28
C PRO A 210 14.56 5.56 -1.89
N GLY A 211 15.08 6.70 -1.44
CA GLY A 211 15.66 6.84 -0.11
C GLY A 211 14.64 6.60 1.00
N SER A 212 13.46 7.20 0.85
CA SER A 212 12.30 7.01 1.72
C SER A 212 11.77 5.58 1.66
N ALA A 213 11.78 4.95 0.48
CA ALA A 213 11.37 3.55 0.31
C ALA A 213 12.26 2.62 1.15
N PHE A 214 13.59 2.75 1.05
CA PHE A 214 14.51 1.95 1.85
C PHE A 214 14.50 2.31 3.34
N ARG A 215 14.28 3.58 3.70
CA ARG A 215 14.12 3.99 5.10
C ARG A 215 12.87 3.35 5.71
N LEU A 216 11.74 3.37 5.00
CA LEU A 216 10.51 2.73 5.43
C LEU A 216 10.65 1.20 5.49
N TRP A 217 11.37 0.60 4.53
CA TRP A 217 11.67 -0.82 4.53
C TRP A 217 12.34 -1.26 5.83
N ARG A 218 13.42 -0.58 6.22
CA ARG A 218 14.14 -0.89 7.47
C ARG A 218 13.27 -0.71 8.70
N LEU A 219 12.48 0.36 8.74
CA LEU A 219 11.54 0.59 9.83
C LEU A 219 10.55 -0.58 9.91
N SER A 220 10.00 -1.00 8.77
CA SER A 220 9.04 -2.10 8.69
C SER A 220 9.68 -3.42 9.12
N ALA A 221 10.87 -3.75 8.62
CA ALA A 221 11.62 -4.95 8.99
C ALA A 221 11.97 -4.97 10.49
N LYS A 222 12.40 -3.84 11.05
CA LYS A 222 12.66 -3.70 12.49
C LYS A 222 11.40 -3.92 13.32
N LEU A 223 10.27 -3.35 12.91
CA LEU A 223 9.01 -3.47 13.64
C LEU A 223 8.45 -4.90 13.56
N THR A 224 8.45 -5.49 12.37
CA THR A 224 7.89 -6.83 12.17
C THR A 224 8.84 -7.94 12.60
N GLY A 225 10.14 -7.70 12.65
CA GLY A 225 11.17 -8.72 12.90
C GLY A 225 11.40 -9.64 11.70
N ASP A 226 11.09 -9.19 10.48
CA ASP A 226 11.23 -9.95 9.24
C ASP A 226 11.78 -9.07 8.12
N ASP A 227 12.77 -9.57 7.38
CA ASP A 227 13.35 -8.91 6.21
C ASP A 227 13.36 -9.89 5.02
N PRO A 228 12.56 -9.66 3.96
CA PRO A 228 12.42 -10.60 2.86
C PRO A 228 13.75 -10.97 2.19
N ALA A 229 14.68 -10.01 2.09
CA ALA A 229 15.89 -10.15 1.31
C ALA A 229 17.17 -10.16 2.16
N ASP A 230 17.03 -10.25 3.48
CA ASP A 230 18.14 -10.20 4.43
C ASP A 230 19.09 -9.01 4.13
N ILE A 231 18.53 -7.92 3.59
CA ILE A 231 19.26 -6.69 3.19
C ILE A 231 19.83 -5.95 4.41
N GLY A 232 19.56 -6.48 5.60
CA GLY A 232 20.10 -6.03 6.85
C GLY A 232 19.41 -4.76 7.30
N VAL A 233 18.96 -4.75 8.54
CA VAL A 233 18.46 -3.53 9.21
C VAL A 233 19.52 -2.39 9.20
N GLU A 234 20.80 -2.71 8.91
CA GLU A 234 21.93 -1.78 8.92
C GLU A 234 22.67 -1.57 7.58
N GLN A 235 22.44 -2.36 6.51
CA GLN A 235 23.34 -2.37 5.33
C GLN A 235 22.68 -1.97 4.00
N ALA A 236 22.41 -0.68 3.83
CA ALA A 236 22.51 -0.04 2.51
C ALA A 236 22.83 1.44 2.71
N ARG A 237 24.11 1.81 2.64
CA ARG A 237 24.45 3.22 2.44
C ARG A 237 23.81 3.64 1.11
N PRO A 238 23.19 4.84 1.02
CA PRO A 238 22.78 5.33 -0.28
C PRO A 238 24.01 5.32 -1.20
N SER A 239 23.88 4.68 -2.36
CA SER A 239 24.86 4.83 -3.42
C SER A 239 25.01 6.32 -3.68
N ARG A 240 26.25 6.81 -3.56
CA ARG A 240 26.63 8.17 -3.93
C ARG A 240 26.33 8.43 -5.40
#